data_AF-A0AAN9GMB3-F1
#
_entry.id   AF-A0AAN9GMB3-F1
#
_cell.length_a   1.000
_cell.length_b   1.000
_cell.length_c   1.000
_cell.angle_alpha   90.00
_cell.angle_beta   90.00
_cell.angle_gamma   90.00
#
_symmetry.space_group_name_H-M   'P 1'
#
loop_
_entity.id
_entity.type
_entity.pdbx_description
1 polymer ?
#
loop_
_entity_poly.entity_id
_entity_poly.type
_entity_poly.pdbx_seq_one_letter_code
_entity_poly.pdbx_strand_id
1 'polypeptide(L)'
;MGDNNMKKPADDTVNLCSQTSYPGDDELQTLETEIMVKWKLDQAPDVEANPVQDKQASRKNVDLFKKALNEGKHCDALVYIDLALETDFLNAALWVQRVSVLVALKDLREAFRSCAAIPALERPGVVWKMGGSILDKLGLPVTAESWLRNASRLAGPQDTSAAILFQKVRAKRLYQPLTQGMPVEVTFTSQGRAVCTTKPVKKGEVIFADKSILHAQTLPSLKFPCCANCVRSLIRPEDVFGAEERSKSALQKSLKNYWPARERHPCQCGREVYCSETCKREAWDCYHRLICPEVNPAVSKLYQVCDSYKNLTSSDCTAFEGWWSASFSPVLLAKLWAQIVCTAVKLGNDNGRSSPAPTDWALARAPYRRFIAYGSGLKADVFPKMHELMTEIFRDLGDGLSYTITKEEFSGRYLQLACNTQSFSDADNPMGYPSTLIVFFGSCS
;
A
#
# COMPACT_ATOMS: atom_id res chain seq x y z
N MET A 1 43.45 31.15 2.53
CA MET A 1 42.72 30.62 1.35
C MET A 1 43.04 29.16 1.22
N GLY A 2 42.10 28.32 1.64
CA GLY A 2 42.19 26.87 1.55
C GLY A 2 40.76 26.36 1.58
N ASP A 3 40.18 26.20 0.39
CA ASP A 3 38.85 25.66 0.20
C ASP A 3 38.82 24.20 0.67
N ASN A 4 38.43 24.00 1.94
CA ASN A 4 37.96 22.71 2.41
C ASN A 4 36.58 22.47 1.81
N ASN A 5 36.60 21.97 0.58
CA ASN A 5 35.44 21.43 -0.10
C ASN A 5 35.05 20.11 0.58
N MET A 6 34.37 20.20 1.73
CA MET A 6 33.63 19.09 2.32
C MET A 6 32.52 18.71 1.34
N LYS A 7 32.82 17.81 0.41
CA LYS A 7 31.79 17.06 -0.31
C LYS A 7 30.92 16.39 0.75
N LYS A 8 29.67 16.87 0.90
CA LYS A 8 28.63 16.11 1.60
C LYS A 8 28.67 14.68 1.05
N PRO A 9 28.70 13.63 1.90
CA PRO A 9 28.48 12.29 1.38
C PRO A 9 27.16 12.33 0.62
N ALA A 10 27.18 11.90 -0.64
CA ALA A 10 25.96 11.76 -1.41
C ALA A 10 25.06 10.82 -0.62
N ASP A 11 23.92 11.33 -0.13
CA ASP A 11 22.90 10.49 0.48
C ASP A 11 22.60 9.37 -0.52
N ASP A 12 22.99 8.14 -0.17
CA ASP A 12 22.67 6.99 -1.00
C ASP A 12 21.18 6.75 -0.85
N THR A 13 20.42 7.28 -1.80
CA THR A 13 18.95 7.27 -1.83
C THR A 13 18.38 5.86 -1.78
N VAL A 14 19.18 4.86 -2.15
CA VAL A 14 18.88 3.44 -2.04
C VAL A 14 18.92 2.97 -0.59
N ASN A 15 19.87 3.45 0.22
CA ASN A 15 20.00 3.10 1.64
C ASN A 15 18.90 3.74 2.51
N LEU A 16 18.30 4.84 2.05
CA LEU A 16 17.15 5.46 2.72
C LEU A 16 15.87 4.62 2.59
N CYS A 17 15.77 3.76 1.57
CA CYS A 17 14.59 2.95 1.31
C CYS A 17 14.88 1.48 1.62
N SER A 18 14.36 0.96 2.73
CA SER A 18 14.61 -0.43 3.12
C SER A 18 14.18 -1.42 2.02
N GLN A 19 14.92 -2.52 1.91
CA GLN A 19 14.52 -3.65 1.08
C GLN A 19 13.69 -4.68 1.87
N THR A 20 13.25 -4.37 3.09
CA THR A 20 12.44 -5.29 3.90
C THR A 20 11.09 -5.56 3.24
N SER A 21 10.53 -6.73 3.50
CA SER A 21 9.16 -7.05 3.05
C SER A 21 8.14 -6.19 3.80
N TYR A 22 7.04 -5.84 3.14
CA TYR A 22 5.90 -5.15 3.74
C TYR A 22 4.98 -6.15 4.46
N PRO A 23 4.24 -5.73 5.49
CA PRO A 23 3.22 -6.57 6.12
C PRO A 23 2.21 -7.10 5.08
N GLY A 24 2.06 -8.43 5.03
CA GLY A 24 1.16 -9.12 4.08
C GLY A 24 1.80 -9.47 2.73
N ASP A 25 3.10 -9.21 2.53
CA ASP A 25 3.84 -9.69 1.36
C ASP A 25 3.87 -11.23 1.31
N ASP A 26 3.80 -11.95 2.44
CA ASP A 26 3.80 -13.42 2.47
C ASP A 26 2.55 -14.03 1.81
N GLU A 27 1.38 -13.42 2.02
CA GLU A 27 0.13 -13.84 1.37
C GLU A 27 0.20 -13.56 -0.15
N LEU A 28 0.75 -12.41 -0.56
CA LEU A 28 0.94 -12.10 -1.98
C LEU A 28 1.96 -13.01 -2.63
N GLN A 29 3.03 -13.34 -1.93
CA GLN A 29 4.04 -14.29 -2.38
C GLN A 29 3.43 -15.67 -2.59
N THR A 30 2.50 -16.08 -1.71
CA THR A 30 1.75 -17.34 -1.86
C THR A 30 0.89 -17.32 -3.13
N LEU A 31 0.11 -16.25 -3.34
CA LEU A 31 -0.70 -16.07 -4.55
C LEU A 31 0.16 -16.04 -5.82
N GLU A 32 1.28 -15.32 -5.83
CA GLU A 32 2.21 -15.31 -6.96
C GLU A 32 2.83 -16.69 -7.21
N THR A 33 3.11 -17.46 -6.15
CA THR A 33 3.61 -18.83 -6.27
C THR A 33 2.57 -19.73 -6.95
N GLU A 34 1.29 -19.62 -6.60
CA GLU A 34 0.21 -20.33 -7.28
C GLU A 34 0.11 -19.94 -8.77
N ILE A 35 0.28 -18.65 -9.08
CA ILE A 35 0.33 -18.18 -10.48
C ILE A 35 1.54 -18.76 -11.21
N MET A 36 2.71 -18.82 -10.56
CA MET A 36 3.92 -19.42 -11.13
C MET A 36 3.68 -20.89 -11.48
N VAL A 37 3.09 -21.69 -10.59
CA VAL A 37 2.74 -23.09 -10.85
C VAL A 37 1.73 -23.19 -12.01
N LYS A 38 0.68 -22.36 -12.01
CA LYS A 38 -0.32 -22.32 -13.09
C LYS A 38 0.30 -21.97 -14.44
N TRP A 39 1.29 -21.10 -14.46
CA TRP A 39 2.04 -20.71 -15.67
C TRP A 39 3.24 -21.60 -15.95
N LYS A 40 3.44 -22.66 -15.14
CA LYS A 40 4.52 -23.62 -15.27
C LYS A 40 5.90 -22.95 -15.20
N LEU A 41 6.05 -21.87 -14.45
CA LEU A 41 7.32 -21.14 -14.31
C LEU A 41 8.33 -21.85 -13.39
N ASP A 42 7.84 -22.82 -12.63
CA ASP A 42 8.57 -23.74 -11.76
C ASP A 42 9.09 -24.98 -12.52
N GLN A 43 8.64 -25.20 -13.76
CA GLN A 43 9.07 -26.31 -14.59
C GLN A 43 10.41 -26.02 -15.27
N ALA A 44 11.13 -27.10 -15.61
CA ALA A 44 12.34 -27.01 -16.41
C ALA A 44 12.05 -26.32 -17.76
N PRO A 45 13.01 -25.55 -18.31
CA PRO A 45 12.88 -24.97 -19.64
C PRO A 45 12.80 -26.07 -20.71
N ASP A 46 12.29 -25.69 -21.88
CA ASP A 46 12.11 -26.59 -23.02
C ASP A 46 13.46 -26.82 -23.75
N VAL A 47 14.44 -27.41 -23.05
CA VAL A 47 15.75 -27.82 -23.59
C VAL A 47 16.13 -29.17 -22.98
N GLU A 48 16.30 -30.18 -23.83
CA GLU A 48 16.66 -31.53 -23.39
C GLU A 48 18.17 -31.66 -23.17
N ALA A 49 18.59 -32.05 -21.97
CA ALA A 49 20.00 -32.29 -21.70
C ALA A 49 20.46 -33.59 -22.40
N ASN A 50 21.45 -33.50 -23.28
CA ASN A 50 22.15 -34.68 -23.77
C ASN A 50 23.06 -35.21 -22.65
N PRO A 51 22.96 -36.50 -22.26
CA PRO A 51 23.83 -37.08 -21.25
C PRO A 51 25.32 -37.05 -21.64
N VAL A 52 25.63 -36.91 -22.92
CA VAL A 52 27.01 -36.78 -23.43
C VAL A 52 27.34 -35.30 -23.65
N GLN A 53 28.24 -34.78 -22.82
CA GLN A 53 28.75 -33.42 -23.00
C GLN A 53 29.71 -33.35 -24.21
N ASP A 54 29.39 -32.50 -25.18
CA ASP A 54 30.24 -32.22 -26.34
C ASP A 54 30.53 -30.72 -26.43
N LYS A 55 31.65 -30.33 -25.81
CA LYS A 55 32.11 -28.94 -25.79
C LYS A 55 32.51 -28.42 -27.17
N GLN A 56 32.86 -29.28 -28.12
CA GLN A 56 33.22 -28.86 -29.48
C GLN A 56 31.97 -28.57 -30.31
N ALA A 57 30.95 -29.42 -30.22
CA ALA A 57 29.64 -29.16 -30.81
C ALA A 57 29.00 -27.89 -30.23
N SER A 58 29.04 -27.74 -28.90
CA SER A 58 28.54 -26.53 -28.22
C SER A 58 29.23 -25.26 -28.74
N ARG A 59 30.57 -25.24 -28.87
CA ARG A 59 31.31 -24.09 -29.43
C ARG A 59 30.89 -23.75 -30.85
N LYS A 60 30.72 -24.74 -31.72
CA LYS A 60 30.25 -24.53 -33.11
C LYS A 60 28.87 -23.88 -33.13
N ASN A 61 27.96 -24.34 -32.28
CA ASN A 61 26.61 -23.79 -32.17
C ASN A 61 26.62 -22.37 -31.59
N VAL A 62 27.52 -22.07 -30.64
CA VAL A 62 27.72 -20.71 -30.12
C VAL A 62 28.20 -19.74 -31.21
N ASP A 63 29.05 -20.18 -32.14
CA ASP A 63 29.51 -19.33 -33.25
C ASP A 63 28.37 -19.03 -34.25
N LEU A 64 27.53 -20.04 -34.54
CA LEU A 64 26.32 -19.87 -35.35
C LEU A 64 25.30 -18.94 -34.68
N PHE A 65 25.11 -19.10 -33.37
CA PHE A 65 24.29 -18.21 -32.54
C PHE A 65 24.75 -16.75 -32.65
N LYS A 66 26.04 -16.47 -32.47
CA LYS A 66 26.59 -15.12 -32.57
C LYS A 66 26.38 -14.52 -33.95
N LYS A 67 26.56 -15.33 -35.00
CA LYS A 67 26.30 -14.90 -36.38
C LYS A 67 24.82 -14.54 -36.59
N ALA A 68 23.90 -15.39 -36.12
CA ALA A 68 22.47 -15.14 -36.22
C ALA A 68 22.04 -13.87 -35.46
N LEU A 69 22.60 -13.62 -34.28
CA LEU A 69 22.36 -12.37 -33.54
C LEU A 69 22.84 -11.13 -34.28
N ASN A 70 24.04 -11.17 -34.87
CA ASN A 70 24.57 -10.05 -35.65
C ASN A 70 23.71 -9.74 -36.89
N GLU A 71 23.02 -10.75 -37.42
CA GLU A 71 22.06 -10.62 -38.53
C GLU A 71 20.64 -10.24 -38.07
N GLY A 72 20.39 -10.09 -36.76
CA GLY A 72 19.07 -9.79 -36.19
C GLY A 72 18.08 -10.97 -36.23
N LYS A 73 18.55 -12.19 -36.53
CA LYS A 73 17.73 -13.39 -36.67
C LYS A 73 17.55 -14.08 -35.31
N HIS A 74 16.66 -13.51 -34.48
CA HIS A 74 16.47 -13.97 -33.10
C HIS A 74 15.90 -15.40 -32.99
N CYS A 75 15.05 -15.85 -33.92
CA CYS A 75 14.55 -17.24 -33.92
C CYS A 75 15.68 -18.24 -34.22
N ASP A 76 16.51 -17.98 -35.23
CA ASP A 76 17.64 -18.83 -35.58
C ASP A 76 18.68 -18.85 -34.44
N ALA A 77 18.91 -17.69 -33.81
CA ALA A 77 19.76 -17.60 -32.63
C ALA A 77 19.23 -18.49 -31.49
N LEU A 78 17.92 -18.52 -31.25
CA LEU A 78 17.32 -19.39 -30.24
C LEU A 78 17.59 -20.87 -30.54
N VAL A 79 17.40 -21.30 -31.79
CA VAL A 79 17.70 -22.69 -32.20
C VAL A 79 19.16 -23.04 -31.94
N TYR A 80 20.10 -22.17 -32.32
CA TYR A 80 21.53 -22.46 -32.12
C TYR A 80 21.95 -22.47 -30.64
N ILE A 81 21.38 -21.60 -29.79
CA ILE A 81 21.70 -21.62 -28.37
C ILE A 81 21.08 -22.83 -27.66
N ASP A 82 19.90 -23.30 -28.09
CA ASP A 82 19.28 -24.52 -27.57
C ASP A 82 20.16 -25.74 -27.91
N LEU A 83 20.61 -25.89 -29.15
CA LEU A 83 21.56 -26.94 -29.55
C LEU A 83 22.91 -26.86 -28.79
N ALA A 84 23.36 -25.66 -28.41
CA ALA A 84 24.56 -25.50 -27.59
C ALA A 84 24.34 -25.92 -26.14
N LEU A 85 23.13 -25.72 -25.60
CA LEU A 85 22.72 -26.11 -24.25
C LEU A 85 22.40 -27.60 -24.15
N GLU A 86 21.86 -28.22 -25.19
CA GLU A 86 21.68 -29.68 -25.24
C GLU A 86 23.01 -30.39 -24.97
N THR A 87 24.12 -29.87 -25.49
CA THR A 87 25.46 -30.46 -25.39
C THR A 87 26.33 -29.91 -24.25
N ASP A 88 25.92 -28.80 -23.60
CA ASP A 88 26.61 -28.17 -22.48
C ASP A 88 25.61 -27.54 -21.48
N PHE A 89 24.71 -28.37 -20.96
CA PHE A 89 23.52 -27.93 -20.19
C PHE A 89 23.84 -27.17 -18.90
N LEU A 90 24.98 -27.45 -18.26
CA LEU A 90 25.38 -26.81 -17.00
C LEU A 90 26.04 -25.44 -17.19
N ASN A 91 26.20 -24.99 -18.44
CA ASN A 91 26.89 -23.74 -18.73
C ASN A 91 25.99 -22.52 -18.51
N ALA A 92 26.15 -21.90 -17.32
CA ALA A 92 25.41 -20.70 -16.93
C ALA A 92 25.50 -19.55 -17.96
N ALA A 93 26.62 -19.41 -18.68
CA ALA A 93 26.78 -18.35 -19.66
C ALA A 93 25.89 -18.55 -20.90
N LEU A 94 25.64 -19.80 -21.29
CA LEU A 94 24.72 -20.13 -22.40
C LEU A 94 23.27 -19.85 -21.98
N TRP A 95 22.89 -20.17 -20.74
CA TRP A 95 21.58 -19.80 -20.21
C TRP A 95 21.35 -18.30 -20.20
N VAL A 96 22.34 -17.49 -19.79
CA VAL A 96 22.24 -16.01 -19.83
C VAL A 96 21.99 -15.50 -21.25
N GLN A 97 22.67 -16.09 -22.25
CA GLN A 97 22.50 -15.75 -23.66
C GLN A 97 21.10 -16.13 -24.16
N ARG A 98 20.63 -17.34 -23.81
CA ARG A 98 19.26 -17.79 -24.12
C ARG A 98 18.20 -16.85 -23.55
N VAL A 99 18.32 -16.47 -22.27
CA VAL A 99 17.39 -15.52 -21.62
C VAL A 99 17.33 -14.21 -22.42
N SER A 100 18.48 -13.70 -22.86
CA SER A 100 18.55 -12.43 -23.61
C SER A 100 17.81 -12.50 -24.95
N VAL A 101 17.90 -13.64 -25.66
CA VAL A 101 17.15 -13.88 -26.90
C VAL A 101 15.66 -14.02 -26.66
N LEU A 102 15.26 -14.80 -25.65
CA LEU A 102 13.84 -15.00 -25.32
C LEU A 102 13.15 -13.69 -24.89
N VAL A 103 13.87 -12.82 -24.16
CA VAL A 103 13.37 -11.48 -23.83
C VAL A 103 13.18 -10.63 -25.10
N ALA A 104 14.08 -10.72 -26.08
CA ALA A 104 13.95 -10.02 -27.35
C ALA A 104 12.75 -10.55 -28.17
N LEU A 105 12.50 -11.85 -28.12
CA LEU A 105 11.35 -12.53 -28.72
C LEU A 105 10.03 -12.31 -27.94
N LYS A 106 10.08 -11.64 -26.79
CA LYS A 106 8.95 -11.42 -25.86
C LYS A 106 8.37 -12.70 -25.24
N ASP A 107 9.09 -13.82 -25.30
CA ASP A 107 8.73 -15.02 -24.55
C ASP A 107 9.25 -14.93 -23.11
N LEU A 108 8.54 -14.15 -22.30
CA LEU A 108 8.93 -13.85 -20.93
C LEU A 108 8.84 -15.08 -20.01
N ARG A 109 7.94 -16.03 -20.31
CA ARG A 109 7.77 -17.23 -19.46
C ARG A 109 8.95 -18.16 -19.62
N GLU A 110 9.32 -18.44 -20.87
CA GLU A 110 10.46 -19.30 -21.16
C GLU A 110 11.80 -18.63 -20.80
N ALA A 111 11.88 -17.30 -20.94
CA ALA A 111 13.02 -16.51 -20.45
C ALA A 111 13.18 -16.68 -18.93
N PHE A 112 12.09 -16.66 -18.16
CA PHE A 112 12.16 -16.86 -16.71
C PHE A 112 12.57 -18.29 -16.34
N ARG A 113 12.01 -19.32 -17.00
CA ARG A 113 12.43 -20.72 -16.77
C ARG A 113 13.91 -20.91 -17.02
N SER A 114 14.46 -20.26 -18.05
CA SER A 114 15.90 -20.25 -18.35
C SER A 114 16.73 -19.62 -17.23
N CYS A 115 16.25 -18.56 -16.58
CA CYS A 115 16.89 -18.01 -15.38
C CYS A 115 16.84 -18.99 -14.20
N ALA A 116 15.70 -19.68 -14.04
CA ALA A 116 15.46 -20.63 -12.95
C ALA A 116 16.27 -21.93 -13.09
N ALA A 117 16.60 -22.33 -14.33
CA ALA A 117 17.40 -23.51 -14.64
C ALA A 117 18.81 -23.47 -14.04
N ILE A 118 19.37 -22.28 -13.85
CA ILE A 118 20.65 -22.11 -13.15
C ILE A 118 20.41 -22.27 -11.65
N PRO A 119 21.07 -23.22 -10.96
CA PRO A 119 20.90 -23.44 -9.52
C PRO A 119 21.12 -22.16 -8.70
N ALA A 120 20.31 -21.94 -7.67
CA ALA A 120 20.30 -20.67 -6.92
C ALA A 120 21.68 -20.30 -6.32
N LEU A 121 22.47 -21.29 -5.90
CA LEU A 121 23.82 -21.10 -5.35
C LEU A 121 24.86 -20.70 -6.41
N GLU A 122 24.64 -21.08 -7.66
CA GLU A 122 25.55 -20.80 -8.79
C GLU A 122 25.05 -19.64 -9.65
N ARG A 123 23.84 -19.14 -9.38
CA ARG A 123 23.15 -18.13 -10.18
C ARG A 123 23.86 -16.77 -10.07
N PRO A 124 24.43 -16.25 -11.18
CA PRO A 124 25.11 -14.96 -11.16
C PRO A 124 24.16 -13.80 -10.83
N GLY A 125 24.67 -12.72 -10.22
CA GLY A 125 23.89 -11.53 -9.88
C GLY A 125 23.15 -10.90 -11.08
N VAL A 126 23.73 -10.96 -12.29
CA VAL A 126 23.08 -10.51 -13.53
C VAL A 126 21.81 -11.32 -13.85
N VAL A 127 21.81 -12.64 -13.60
CA VAL A 127 20.65 -13.50 -13.83
C VAL A 127 19.57 -13.23 -12.80
N TRP A 128 19.94 -13.04 -11.53
CA TRP A 128 19.00 -12.59 -10.50
C TRP A 128 18.31 -11.27 -10.90
N LYS A 129 19.07 -10.32 -11.43
CA LYS A 129 18.53 -9.04 -11.92
C LYS A 129 17.62 -9.21 -13.14
N MET A 130 18.00 -10.05 -14.11
CA MET A 130 17.18 -10.35 -15.29
C MET A 130 15.87 -11.03 -14.90
N GLY A 131 15.92 -12.05 -14.05
CA GLY A 131 14.72 -12.74 -13.57
C GLY A 131 13.77 -11.81 -12.82
N GLY A 132 14.28 -10.92 -11.98
CA GLY A 132 13.47 -9.88 -11.33
C GLY A 132 12.78 -8.94 -12.33
N SER A 133 13.48 -8.49 -13.37
CA SER A 133 12.91 -7.66 -14.45
C SER A 133 11.83 -8.40 -15.25
N ILE A 134 12.05 -9.69 -15.54
CA ILE A 134 11.08 -10.54 -16.25
C ILE A 134 9.82 -10.74 -15.40
N LEU A 135 9.97 -11.02 -14.10
CA LEU A 135 8.85 -11.19 -13.17
C LEU A 135 8.00 -9.91 -13.03
N ASP A 136 8.61 -8.72 -12.96
CA ASP A 136 7.85 -7.45 -12.98
C ASP A 136 7.03 -7.30 -14.26
N LYS A 137 7.60 -7.64 -15.43
CA LYS A 137 6.88 -7.62 -16.71
C LYS A 137 5.76 -8.66 -16.78
N LEU A 138 5.91 -9.80 -16.10
CA LEU A 138 4.89 -10.83 -15.97
C LEU A 138 3.79 -10.47 -14.95
N GLY A 139 3.92 -9.35 -14.23
CA GLY A 139 2.95 -8.94 -13.22
C GLY A 139 3.09 -9.71 -11.90
N LEU A 140 4.30 -10.19 -11.58
CA LEU A 140 4.65 -10.89 -10.33
C LEU A 140 5.63 -10.04 -9.50
N PRO A 141 5.22 -8.84 -9.05
CA PRO A 141 6.15 -7.87 -8.48
C PRO A 141 6.72 -8.27 -7.10
N VAL A 142 6.03 -9.09 -6.29
CA VAL A 142 6.56 -9.53 -4.99
C VAL A 142 7.71 -10.52 -5.16
N THR A 143 7.54 -11.47 -6.06
CA THR A 143 8.58 -12.43 -6.46
C THR A 143 9.72 -11.70 -7.17
N ALA A 144 9.41 -10.69 -8.01
CA ALA A 144 10.41 -9.82 -8.62
C ALA A 144 11.28 -9.12 -7.56
N GLU A 145 10.66 -8.55 -6.52
CA GLU A 145 11.36 -7.93 -5.39
C GLU A 145 12.29 -8.92 -4.67
N SER A 146 11.87 -10.17 -4.48
CA SER A 146 12.71 -11.23 -3.89
C SER A 146 13.95 -11.53 -4.75
N TRP A 147 13.76 -11.67 -6.07
CA TRP A 147 14.87 -11.88 -7.01
C TRP A 147 15.84 -10.70 -7.03
N LEU A 148 15.34 -9.47 -7.05
CA LEU A 148 16.16 -8.27 -7.07
C LEU A 148 16.91 -8.05 -5.75
N ARG A 149 16.36 -8.49 -4.62
CA ARG A 149 17.06 -8.49 -3.32
C ARG A 149 18.28 -9.40 -3.33
N ASN A 150 18.16 -10.59 -3.94
CA ASN A 150 19.31 -11.49 -4.13
C ASN A 150 20.34 -10.89 -5.09
N ALA A 151 19.90 -10.25 -6.18
CA ALA A 151 20.80 -9.53 -7.09
C ALA A 151 21.57 -8.42 -6.37
N SER A 152 20.90 -7.61 -5.54
CA SER A 152 21.54 -6.55 -4.76
C SER A 152 22.56 -7.07 -3.75
N ARG A 153 22.32 -8.23 -3.12
CA ARG A 153 23.26 -8.85 -2.18
C ARG A 153 24.55 -9.33 -2.85
N LEU A 154 24.46 -9.75 -4.11
CA LEU A 154 25.60 -10.22 -4.90
C LEU A 154 26.30 -9.11 -5.67
N ALA A 155 25.71 -7.91 -5.72
CA ALA A 155 26.27 -6.75 -6.40
C ALA A 155 27.46 -6.18 -5.60
N GLY A 156 28.47 -5.68 -6.33
CA GLY A 156 29.59 -4.98 -5.69
C GLY A 156 29.15 -3.63 -5.09
N PRO A 157 29.95 -3.01 -4.20
CA PRO A 157 29.60 -1.77 -3.50
C PRO A 157 29.22 -0.58 -4.40
N GLN A 158 29.64 -0.62 -5.68
CA GLN A 158 29.40 0.43 -6.67
C GLN A 158 28.23 0.11 -7.62
N ASP A 159 27.72 -1.13 -7.62
CA ASP A 159 26.62 -1.55 -8.49
C ASP A 159 25.28 -1.45 -7.76
N THR A 160 24.67 -0.28 -7.83
CA THR A 160 23.33 -0.01 -7.26
C THR A 160 22.19 -0.38 -8.21
N SER A 161 22.50 -0.94 -9.39
CA SER A 161 21.50 -1.07 -10.47
C SER A 161 20.37 -2.04 -10.14
N ALA A 162 20.67 -3.15 -9.44
CA ALA A 162 19.67 -4.08 -8.95
C ALA A 162 18.78 -3.44 -7.86
N ALA A 163 19.38 -2.63 -7.00
CA ALA A 163 18.67 -1.97 -5.90
C ALA A 163 17.77 -0.84 -6.41
N ILE A 164 18.20 -0.08 -7.41
CA ILE A 164 17.36 0.90 -8.10
C ILE A 164 16.18 0.20 -8.79
N LEU A 165 16.44 -0.92 -9.47
CA LEU A 165 15.36 -1.69 -10.12
C LEU A 165 14.36 -2.22 -9.10
N PHE A 166 14.84 -2.73 -7.96
CA PHE A 166 14.00 -3.12 -6.83
C PHE A 166 13.08 -1.97 -6.38
N GLN A 167 13.63 -0.77 -6.18
CA GLN A 167 12.84 0.39 -5.76
C GLN A 167 11.83 0.83 -6.83
N LYS A 168 12.15 0.69 -8.12
CA LYS A 168 11.20 0.95 -9.22
C LYS A 168 10.04 -0.03 -9.23
N VAL A 169 10.31 -1.34 -9.13
CA VAL A 169 9.27 -2.37 -9.04
C VAL A 169 8.37 -2.13 -7.84
N ARG A 170 8.97 -1.83 -6.69
CA ARG A 170 8.25 -1.50 -5.46
C ARG A 170 7.40 -0.24 -5.58
N ALA A 171 7.95 0.84 -6.11
CA ALA A 171 7.20 2.08 -6.31
C ALA A 171 6.00 1.86 -7.25
N LYS A 172 6.23 1.17 -8.37
CA LYS A 172 5.16 0.78 -9.29
C LYS A 172 4.08 -0.05 -8.60
N ARG A 173 4.45 -1.13 -7.91
CA ARG A 173 3.52 -2.00 -7.17
C ARG A 173 2.64 -1.22 -6.18
N LEU A 174 3.23 -0.31 -5.42
CA LEU A 174 2.53 0.40 -4.33
C LEU A 174 1.69 1.59 -4.81
N TYR A 175 2.12 2.28 -5.86
CA TYR A 175 1.54 3.56 -6.27
C TYR A 175 0.87 3.57 -7.64
N GLN A 176 1.20 2.63 -8.54
CA GLN A 176 0.53 2.55 -9.85
C GLN A 176 -1.00 2.42 -9.73
N PRO A 177 -1.57 1.64 -8.78
CA PRO A 177 -3.02 1.59 -8.59
C PRO A 177 -3.64 2.94 -8.21
N LEU A 178 -2.84 3.90 -7.70
CA LEU A 178 -3.28 5.25 -7.35
C LEU A 178 -3.18 6.24 -8.48
N THR A 179 -2.24 6.01 -9.38
CA THR A 179 -2.01 6.92 -10.49
C THR A 179 -2.56 6.38 -11.80
N GLN A 180 -3.29 5.26 -11.76
CA GLN A 180 -3.90 4.64 -12.92
C GLN A 180 -4.90 5.60 -13.58
N GLY A 181 -4.71 5.86 -14.88
CA GLY A 181 -5.53 6.80 -15.65
C GLY A 181 -5.26 8.28 -15.37
N MET A 182 -4.35 8.60 -14.46
CA MET A 182 -3.99 9.97 -14.10
C MET A 182 -2.76 10.45 -14.90
N PRO A 183 -2.59 11.77 -15.10
CA PRO A 183 -1.43 12.34 -15.79
C PRO A 183 -0.15 12.37 -14.93
N VAL A 184 -0.08 11.50 -13.92
CA VAL A 184 1.03 11.41 -12.96
C VAL A 184 1.46 9.95 -12.82
N GLU A 185 2.71 9.74 -12.44
CA GLU A 185 3.24 8.45 -12.04
C GLU A 185 4.18 8.63 -10.84
N VAL A 186 4.27 7.60 -10.00
CA VAL A 186 5.28 7.55 -8.94
C VAL A 186 6.38 6.60 -9.36
N THR A 187 7.60 7.11 -9.44
CA THR A 187 8.78 6.35 -9.88
C THR A 187 9.95 6.55 -8.93
N PHE A 188 11.01 5.76 -9.10
CA PHE A 188 12.25 5.90 -8.36
C PHE A 188 13.35 6.46 -9.27
N THR A 189 13.92 7.58 -8.85
CA THR A 189 14.97 8.33 -9.55
C THR A 189 16.28 8.27 -8.77
N SER A 190 17.35 8.86 -9.30
CA SER A 190 18.61 9.02 -8.57
C SER A 190 18.45 9.82 -7.27
N GLN A 191 17.41 10.66 -7.17
CA GLN A 191 17.09 11.46 -5.99
C GLN A 191 16.09 10.77 -5.05
N GLY A 192 15.73 9.51 -5.31
CA GLY A 192 14.73 8.76 -4.55
C GLY A 192 13.36 8.74 -5.23
N ARG A 193 12.31 8.54 -4.44
CA ARG A 193 10.92 8.50 -4.95
C ARG A 193 10.50 9.87 -5.46
N ALA A 194 9.96 9.91 -6.68
CA ALA A 194 9.48 11.12 -7.32
C ALA A 194 8.06 10.90 -7.86
N VAL A 195 7.26 11.97 -7.85
CA VAL A 195 6.01 12.05 -8.60
C VAL A 195 6.32 12.81 -9.89
N CYS A 196 6.11 12.17 -11.03
CA CYS A 196 6.39 12.71 -12.35
C CYS A 196 5.09 12.85 -13.14
N THR A 197 5.01 13.83 -14.03
CA THR A 197 3.86 13.95 -14.94
C THR A 197 4.10 13.10 -16.19
N THR A 198 3.06 12.42 -16.67
CA THR A 198 3.13 11.61 -17.90
C THR A 198 2.81 12.41 -19.16
N LYS A 199 2.35 13.65 -18.99
CA LYS A 199 2.05 14.62 -20.06
C LYS A 199 2.44 16.04 -19.63
N PRO A 200 2.52 17.00 -20.57
CA PRO A 200 2.61 18.42 -20.22
C PRO A 200 1.40 18.88 -19.39
N VAL A 201 1.65 19.71 -18.38
CA VAL A 201 0.64 20.20 -17.43
C VAL A 201 0.55 21.71 -17.50
N LYS A 202 -0.67 22.26 -17.51
CA LYS A 202 -0.90 23.72 -17.49
C LYS A 202 -0.93 24.26 -16.06
N LYS A 203 -0.55 25.53 -15.90
CA LYS A 203 -0.69 26.24 -14.62
C LYS A 203 -2.16 26.20 -14.16
N GLY A 204 -2.40 25.73 -12.94
CA GLY A 204 -3.74 25.60 -12.37
C GLY A 204 -4.50 24.31 -12.73
N GLU A 205 -3.93 23.43 -13.57
CA GLU A 205 -4.50 22.12 -13.85
C GLU A 205 -4.36 21.20 -12.63
N VAL A 206 -5.46 20.57 -12.23
CA VAL A 206 -5.44 19.52 -11.20
C VAL A 206 -4.91 18.24 -11.86
N ILE A 207 -3.68 17.88 -11.51
CA ILE A 207 -3.01 16.68 -12.05
C ILE A 207 -3.27 15.41 -11.24
N PHE A 208 -3.63 15.59 -9.97
CA PHE A 208 -3.91 14.52 -9.03
C PHE A 208 -4.78 15.10 -7.92
N ALA A 209 -5.91 14.45 -7.65
CA ALA A 209 -6.74 14.75 -6.50
C ALA A 209 -6.81 13.48 -5.65
N ASP A 210 -6.23 13.55 -4.45
CA ASP A 210 -6.27 12.42 -3.53
C ASP A 210 -7.61 12.39 -2.78
N LYS A 211 -8.10 11.19 -2.49
CA LYS A 211 -9.29 10.97 -1.65
C LYS A 211 -8.92 9.99 -0.56
N SER A 212 -8.82 10.44 0.69
CA SER A 212 -8.41 9.59 1.80
C SER A 212 -9.24 8.31 1.88
N ILE A 213 -8.59 7.19 2.24
CA ILE A 213 -9.31 5.94 2.49
C ILE A 213 -10.06 6.04 3.82
N LEU A 214 -9.39 6.60 4.84
CA LEU A 214 -9.90 6.69 6.19
C LEU A 214 -9.81 8.10 6.73
N HIS A 215 -10.79 8.39 7.58
CA HIS A 215 -11.11 9.70 8.09
C HIS A 215 -11.55 9.61 9.55
N ALA A 216 -10.87 10.35 10.43
CA ALA A 216 -11.35 10.61 11.78
C ALA A 216 -10.87 11.98 12.27
N GLN A 217 -11.59 12.51 13.26
CA GLN A 217 -11.14 13.63 14.06
C GLN A 217 -10.06 13.16 15.05
N THR A 218 -9.05 14.00 15.28
CA THR A 218 -8.16 13.82 16.44
C THR A 218 -8.93 14.04 17.74
N LEU A 219 -8.44 13.45 18.83
CA LEU A 219 -9.04 13.60 20.15
C LEU A 219 -9.26 15.07 20.55
N PRO A 220 -8.32 16.01 20.36
CA PRO A 220 -8.54 17.43 20.69
C PRO A 220 -9.60 18.14 19.84
N SER A 221 -9.87 17.64 18.63
CA SER A 221 -10.84 18.25 17.71
C SER A 221 -12.26 17.67 17.85
N LEU A 222 -12.46 16.60 18.63
CA LEU A 222 -13.75 15.94 18.82
C LEU A 222 -14.85 16.83 19.42
N LYS A 223 -14.50 17.99 19.98
CA LYS A 223 -15.46 18.98 20.48
C LYS A 223 -16.16 19.77 19.37
N PHE A 224 -15.56 19.82 18.18
CA PHE A 224 -16.10 20.55 17.05
C PHE A 224 -16.80 19.58 16.09
N PRO A 225 -18.03 19.88 15.63
CA PRO A 225 -18.74 18.97 14.73
C PRO A 225 -18.12 18.96 13.34
N CYS A 226 -17.94 17.77 12.77
CA CYS A 226 -17.52 17.56 11.39
C CYS A 226 -18.33 16.42 10.75
N CYS A 227 -18.29 16.33 9.43
CA CYS A 227 -18.88 15.20 8.72
C CYS A 227 -18.08 13.92 9.01
N ALA A 228 -18.70 12.88 9.56
CA ALA A 228 -17.98 11.63 9.86
C ALA A 228 -17.47 10.90 8.59
N ASN A 229 -18.04 11.18 7.41
CA ASN A 229 -17.62 10.58 6.14
C ASN A 229 -16.48 11.33 5.44
N CYS A 230 -16.59 12.65 5.28
CA CYS A 230 -15.66 13.47 4.49
C CYS A 230 -14.91 14.53 5.32
N VAL A 231 -15.18 14.58 6.63
CA VAL A 231 -14.53 15.47 7.63
C VAL A 231 -14.62 16.96 7.33
N ARG A 232 -15.51 17.35 6.41
CA ARG A 232 -15.91 18.75 6.23
C ARG A 232 -16.37 19.32 7.56
N SER A 233 -15.90 20.52 7.88
CA SER A 233 -16.31 21.25 9.08
C SER A 233 -17.82 21.46 9.07
N LEU A 234 -18.49 21.07 10.15
CA LEU A 234 -19.92 21.34 10.35
C LEU A 234 -20.13 22.36 11.47
N ILE A 235 -19.05 23.07 11.86
CA ILE A 235 -19.08 24.09 12.89
C ILE A 235 -20.05 25.19 12.46
N ARG A 236 -20.98 25.49 13.34
CA ARG A 236 -21.91 26.59 13.23
C ARG A 236 -21.48 27.71 14.17
N PRO A 237 -21.93 28.95 13.93
CA PRO A 237 -21.60 30.06 14.82
C PRO A 237 -22.01 29.78 16.28
N GLU A 238 -23.09 29.03 16.49
CA GLU A 238 -23.57 28.62 17.82
C GLU A 238 -22.58 27.76 18.61
N ASP A 239 -21.71 27.00 17.93
CA ASP A 239 -20.75 26.12 18.62
C ASP A 239 -19.50 26.88 19.11
N VAL A 240 -19.32 28.13 18.66
CA VAL A 240 -18.12 28.93 18.90
C VAL A 240 -18.43 30.20 19.69
N PHE A 241 -19.51 30.88 19.33
CA PHE A 241 -19.86 32.19 19.89
C PHE A 241 -21.08 32.08 20.79
N GLY A 242 -20.98 32.69 21.97
CA GLY A 242 -22.10 32.88 22.88
C GLY A 242 -23.21 33.70 22.24
N ALA A 243 -24.43 33.60 22.79
CA ALA A 243 -25.59 34.32 22.29
C ALA A 243 -25.36 35.85 22.26
N GLU A 244 -24.66 36.39 23.26
CA GLU A 244 -24.33 37.82 23.35
C GLU A 244 -23.42 38.28 22.21
N GLU A 245 -22.37 37.52 21.89
CA GLU A 245 -21.45 37.87 20.80
C GLU A 245 -22.14 37.81 19.44
N ARG A 246 -22.99 36.80 19.22
CA ARG A 246 -23.80 36.65 18.00
C ARG A 246 -24.84 37.76 17.81
N SER A 247 -25.17 38.53 18.85
CA SER A 247 -26.05 39.69 18.74
C SER A 247 -25.36 40.93 18.15
N LYS A 248 -24.01 40.97 18.14
CA LYS A 248 -23.23 42.10 17.62
C LYS A 248 -23.36 42.18 16.10
N SER A 249 -23.85 43.31 15.59
CA SER A 249 -24.12 43.53 14.16
C SER A 249 -22.90 43.31 13.25
N ALA A 250 -21.71 43.68 13.72
CA ALA A 250 -20.45 43.44 13.01
C ALA A 250 -20.18 41.93 12.82
N LEU A 251 -20.41 41.11 13.85
CA LEU A 251 -20.24 39.66 13.75
C LEU A 251 -21.29 39.05 12.84
N GLN A 252 -22.57 39.43 12.95
CA GLN A 252 -23.63 38.93 12.08
C GLN A 252 -23.34 39.15 10.59
N LYS A 253 -22.80 40.33 10.24
CA LYS A 253 -22.36 40.63 8.87
C LYS A 253 -21.22 39.71 8.42
N SER A 254 -20.23 39.48 9.28
CA SER A 254 -19.13 38.56 8.99
C SER A 254 -19.61 37.11 8.86
N LEU A 255 -20.49 36.64 9.74
CA LEU A 255 -21.07 35.30 9.67
C LEU A 255 -21.81 35.07 8.35
N LYS A 256 -22.60 36.06 7.91
CA LYS A 256 -23.32 35.97 6.63
C LYS A 256 -22.40 35.91 5.41
N ASN A 257 -21.27 36.61 5.46
CA ASN A 257 -20.37 36.74 4.32
C ASN A 257 -19.32 35.63 4.22
N TYR A 258 -18.90 35.08 5.37
CA TYR A 258 -17.72 34.19 5.44
C TYR A 258 -18.02 32.83 6.08
N TRP A 259 -19.15 32.64 6.75
CA TRP A 259 -19.48 31.36 7.37
C TRP A 259 -20.27 30.47 6.40
N PRO A 260 -19.75 29.31 5.99
CA PRO A 260 -20.46 28.43 5.07
C PRO A 260 -21.74 27.87 5.73
N ALA A 261 -22.88 28.02 5.05
CA ALA A 261 -24.12 27.41 5.46
C ALA A 261 -24.08 25.91 5.17
N ARG A 262 -24.06 25.08 6.21
CA ARG A 262 -23.97 23.62 6.09
C ARG A 262 -25.05 22.93 6.92
N GLU A 263 -25.79 22.05 6.28
CA GLU A 263 -26.78 21.20 6.93
C GLU A 263 -26.09 20.09 7.74
N ARG A 264 -26.79 19.63 8.79
CA ARG A 264 -26.34 18.53 9.64
C ARG A 264 -27.34 17.41 9.51
N HIS A 265 -26.87 16.26 9.04
CA HIS A 265 -27.66 15.04 8.90
C HIS A 265 -27.17 14.06 9.98
N PRO A 266 -27.76 14.05 11.19
CA PRO A 266 -27.36 13.11 12.23
C PRO A 266 -27.71 11.66 11.86
N CYS A 267 -26.90 10.72 12.31
CA CYS A 267 -27.30 9.32 12.40
C CYS A 267 -28.31 9.14 13.54
N GLN A 268 -29.12 8.08 13.48
CA GLN A 268 -30.06 7.72 14.54
C GLN A 268 -29.34 7.42 15.87
N CYS A 269 -28.08 6.97 15.83
CA CYS A 269 -27.27 6.74 17.03
C CYS A 269 -26.84 8.02 17.77
N GLY A 270 -27.05 9.20 17.18
CA GLY A 270 -26.63 10.47 17.76
C GLY A 270 -25.12 10.69 17.87
N ARG A 271 -24.27 9.71 17.51
CA ARG A 271 -22.80 9.81 17.62
C ARG A 271 -22.13 10.43 16.41
N GLU A 272 -22.65 10.19 15.22
CA GLU A 272 -22.09 10.70 13.97
C GLU A 272 -23.05 11.67 13.28
N VAL A 273 -22.49 12.69 12.63
CA VAL A 273 -23.20 13.70 11.86
C VAL A 273 -22.56 13.80 10.49
N TYR A 274 -23.37 14.01 9.45
CA TYR A 274 -22.93 14.11 8.06
C TYR A 274 -23.31 15.45 7.44
N CYS A 275 -22.56 15.87 6.42
CA CYS A 275 -22.83 17.11 5.68
C CYS A 275 -23.91 16.98 4.60
N SER A 276 -24.33 15.75 4.29
CA SER A 276 -25.37 15.44 3.30
C SER A 276 -25.89 14.02 3.49
N GLU A 277 -27.08 13.73 2.97
CA GLU A 277 -27.61 12.36 2.88
C GLU A 277 -26.71 11.44 2.05
N THR A 278 -26.04 11.96 1.01
CA THR A 278 -25.05 11.20 0.24
C THR A 278 -23.90 10.72 1.12
N CYS A 279 -23.32 11.61 1.93
CA CYS A 279 -22.25 11.23 2.86
C CYS A 279 -22.71 10.25 3.92
N LYS A 280 -23.95 10.38 4.41
CA LYS A 280 -24.55 9.46 5.38
C LYS A 280 -24.71 8.05 4.78
N ARG A 281 -25.26 7.95 3.57
CA ARG A 281 -25.42 6.67 2.85
C ARG A 281 -24.08 6.04 2.51
N GLU A 282 -23.13 6.80 1.96
CA GLU A 282 -21.78 6.29 1.67
C GLU A 282 -21.08 5.78 2.93
N ALA A 283 -21.18 6.50 4.05
CA ALA A 283 -20.64 6.02 5.31
C ALA A 283 -21.31 4.72 5.76
N TRP A 284 -22.65 4.64 5.67
CA TRP A 284 -23.41 3.43 6.00
C TRP A 284 -22.95 2.22 5.20
N ASP A 285 -22.81 2.40 3.88
CA ASP A 285 -22.42 1.34 2.95
C ASP A 285 -20.96 0.91 3.12
N CYS A 286 -20.09 1.86 3.45
CA CYS A 286 -18.65 1.61 3.56
C CYS A 286 -18.20 1.11 4.92
N TYR A 287 -18.79 1.56 6.03
CA TYR A 287 -18.29 1.20 7.37
C TYR A 287 -19.31 1.38 8.51
N HIS A 288 -20.14 2.43 8.48
CA HIS A 288 -20.86 2.89 9.66
C HIS A 288 -21.89 1.87 10.14
N ARG A 289 -22.50 1.08 9.24
CA ARG A 289 -23.44 0.02 9.63
C ARG A 289 -22.86 -0.98 10.64
N LEU A 290 -21.56 -1.23 10.62
CA LEU A 290 -20.87 -2.17 11.53
C LEU A 290 -20.43 -1.51 12.84
N ILE A 291 -20.22 -0.19 12.82
CA ILE A 291 -19.74 0.59 13.96
C ILE A 291 -20.77 1.62 14.45
N CYS A 292 -22.05 1.39 14.13
CA CYS A 292 -23.16 2.21 14.61
C CYS A 292 -23.62 1.64 15.97
N PRO A 293 -23.63 2.42 17.06
CA PRO A 293 -24.05 1.94 18.38
C PRO A 293 -25.50 1.42 18.45
N GLU A 294 -26.39 1.91 17.58
CA GLU A 294 -27.76 1.40 17.48
C GLU A 294 -27.83 -0.01 16.89
N VAL A 295 -26.83 -0.38 16.08
CA VAL A 295 -26.75 -1.70 15.44
C VAL A 295 -25.88 -2.64 16.27
N ASN A 296 -24.75 -2.13 16.78
CA ASN A 296 -23.76 -2.88 17.54
C ASN A 296 -23.52 -2.20 18.90
N PRO A 297 -24.22 -2.65 19.96
CA PRO A 297 -24.13 -2.03 21.28
C PRO A 297 -22.72 -1.99 21.89
N ALA A 298 -21.84 -2.95 21.54
CA ALA A 298 -20.46 -2.97 22.01
C ALA A 298 -19.68 -1.70 21.59
N VAL A 299 -20.07 -1.08 20.47
CA VAL A 299 -19.46 0.15 19.96
C VAL A 299 -19.76 1.36 20.85
N SER A 300 -20.84 1.33 21.65
CA SER A 300 -21.13 2.37 22.64
C SER A 300 -19.95 2.60 23.58
N LYS A 301 -19.29 1.51 24.00
CA LYS A 301 -18.13 1.55 24.89
C LYS A 301 -16.92 2.21 24.22
N LEU A 302 -16.71 2.01 22.91
CA LEU A 302 -15.66 2.71 22.15
C LEU A 302 -15.87 4.22 22.15
N TYR A 303 -17.11 4.65 21.95
CA TYR A 303 -17.48 6.06 21.95
C TYR A 303 -17.39 6.68 23.35
N GLN A 304 -17.74 5.96 24.41
CA GLN A 304 -17.54 6.38 25.80
C GLN A 304 -16.05 6.58 26.11
N VAL A 305 -15.19 5.65 25.68
CA VAL A 305 -13.74 5.80 25.79
C VAL A 305 -13.30 7.07 25.05
N CYS A 306 -13.76 7.33 23.84
CA CYS A 306 -13.44 8.57 23.11
C CYS A 306 -13.91 9.84 23.83
N ASP A 307 -15.08 9.82 24.46
CA ASP A 307 -15.59 10.97 25.20
C ASP A 307 -14.77 11.27 26.45
N SER A 308 -14.25 10.24 27.12
CA SER A 308 -13.36 10.45 28.27
C SER A 308 -12.07 11.19 27.90
N TYR A 309 -11.62 11.12 26.63
CA TYR A 309 -10.49 11.92 26.13
C TYR A 309 -10.81 13.40 25.89
N LYS A 310 -12.09 13.79 25.76
CA LYS A 310 -12.47 15.19 25.46
C LYS A 310 -12.22 16.15 26.63
N ASN A 311 -12.17 15.63 27.85
CA ASN A 311 -12.14 16.43 29.09
C ASN A 311 -10.82 16.34 29.85
N LEU A 312 -9.76 15.80 29.24
CA LEU A 312 -8.52 15.52 29.94
C LEU A 312 -7.66 16.75 30.19
N THR A 313 -7.12 16.80 31.41
CA THR A 313 -6.02 17.68 31.80
C THR A 313 -4.72 16.89 31.87
N SER A 314 -3.57 17.58 31.85
CA SER A 314 -2.23 16.97 31.88
C SER A 314 -1.94 16.12 33.13
N SER A 315 -2.81 16.12 34.14
CA SER A 315 -2.70 15.33 35.38
C SER A 315 -3.40 13.95 35.35
N ASP A 316 -4.19 13.63 34.32
CA ASP A 316 -5.04 12.42 34.27
C ASP A 316 -4.35 11.18 33.65
N CYS A 317 -3.01 11.18 33.56
CA CYS A 317 -2.22 10.23 32.77
C CYS A 317 -2.39 8.74 33.16
N THR A 318 -2.78 8.44 34.41
CA THR A 318 -2.96 7.06 34.89
C THR A 318 -4.33 6.47 34.58
N ALA A 319 -5.35 7.29 34.26
CA ALA A 319 -6.71 6.82 34.00
C ALA A 319 -6.84 5.99 32.70
N PHE A 320 -5.80 5.98 31.86
CA PHE A 320 -5.83 5.42 30.51
C PHE A 320 -4.89 4.24 30.27
N GLU A 321 -4.33 3.68 31.35
CA GLU A 321 -3.49 2.50 31.24
C GLU A 321 -4.26 1.35 30.58
N GLY A 322 -3.71 0.88 29.46
CA GLY A 322 -4.24 -0.19 28.64
C GLY A 322 -5.36 0.20 27.67
N TRP A 323 -5.78 1.47 27.62
CA TRP A 323 -6.82 1.94 26.68
C TRP A 323 -6.23 2.52 25.41
N TRP A 324 -5.60 3.69 25.47
CA TRP A 324 -5.13 4.36 24.27
C TRP A 324 -4.22 5.53 24.59
N SER A 325 -3.15 5.71 23.81
CA SER A 325 -2.25 6.87 23.93
C SER A 325 -1.78 7.43 22.57
N ALA A 326 -2.41 7.02 21.47
CA ALA A 326 -2.08 7.55 20.15
C ALA A 326 -2.65 8.97 19.96
N SER A 327 -2.04 9.74 19.07
CA SER A 327 -2.52 11.07 18.66
C SER A 327 -3.83 11.03 17.86
N PHE A 328 -4.19 9.86 17.31
CA PHE A 328 -5.41 9.64 16.54
C PHE A 328 -6.50 8.95 17.37
N SER A 329 -7.76 9.13 16.97
CA SER A 329 -8.89 8.48 17.65
C SER A 329 -8.90 6.96 17.42
N PRO A 330 -9.21 6.13 18.43
CA PRO A 330 -9.35 4.68 18.24
C PRO A 330 -10.50 4.31 17.30
N VAL A 331 -11.48 5.21 17.07
CA VAL A 331 -12.52 5.04 16.04
C VAL A 331 -11.92 4.85 14.65
N LEU A 332 -10.73 5.38 14.39
CA LEU A 332 -10.06 5.21 13.10
C LEU A 332 -9.69 3.75 12.82
N LEU A 333 -9.26 2.99 13.84
CA LEU A 333 -9.03 1.55 13.72
C LEU A 333 -10.33 0.79 13.46
N ALA A 334 -11.38 1.12 14.21
CA ALA A 334 -12.70 0.52 14.00
C ALA A 334 -13.20 0.77 12.57
N LYS A 335 -13.05 2.00 12.05
CA LYS A 335 -13.38 2.32 10.65
C LYS A 335 -12.54 1.51 9.65
N LEU A 336 -11.25 1.32 9.91
CA LEU A 336 -10.37 0.50 9.06
C LEU A 336 -10.91 -0.92 8.93
N TRP A 337 -11.17 -1.59 10.05
CA TRP A 337 -11.68 -2.97 10.00
C TRP A 337 -13.09 -3.03 9.42
N ALA A 338 -13.97 -2.10 9.76
CA ALA A 338 -15.31 -2.03 9.19
C ALA A 338 -15.28 -1.86 7.66
N GLN A 339 -14.38 -1.02 7.12
CA GLN A 339 -14.21 -0.88 5.68
C GLN A 339 -13.68 -2.16 5.02
N ILE A 340 -12.71 -2.86 5.64
CA ILE A 340 -12.21 -4.15 5.14
C ILE A 340 -13.37 -5.15 5.07
N VAL A 341 -14.15 -5.27 6.15
CA VAL A 341 -15.28 -6.21 6.21
C VAL A 341 -16.34 -5.86 5.16
N CYS A 342 -16.78 -4.60 5.10
CA CYS A 342 -17.78 -4.16 4.12
C CYS A 342 -17.31 -4.39 2.67
N THR A 343 -16.03 -4.17 2.39
CA THR A 343 -15.45 -4.40 1.06
C THR A 343 -15.38 -5.89 0.73
N ALA A 344 -14.97 -6.74 1.67
CA ALA A 344 -14.93 -8.19 1.47
C ALA A 344 -16.34 -8.76 1.22
N VAL A 345 -17.34 -8.32 1.98
CA VAL A 345 -18.75 -8.68 1.76
C VAL A 345 -19.23 -8.24 0.39
N LYS A 346 -18.93 -7.00 -0.01
CA LYS A 346 -19.29 -6.50 -1.34
C LYS A 346 -18.68 -7.36 -2.45
N LEU A 347 -17.39 -7.67 -2.37
CA LEU A 347 -16.70 -8.54 -3.33
C LEU A 347 -17.28 -9.97 -3.35
N GLY A 348 -17.66 -10.51 -2.20
CA GLY A 348 -18.37 -11.80 -2.11
C GLY A 348 -19.69 -11.76 -2.88
N ASN A 349 -20.51 -10.76 -2.60
CA ASN A 349 -21.83 -10.55 -3.21
C ASN A 349 -21.75 -10.30 -4.72
N ASP A 350 -20.81 -9.47 -5.17
CA ASP A 350 -20.58 -9.18 -6.59
C ASP A 350 -20.19 -10.45 -7.37
N ASN A 351 -19.63 -11.45 -6.69
CA ASN A 351 -19.31 -12.77 -7.21
C ASN A 351 -20.41 -13.83 -6.94
N GLY A 352 -21.61 -13.41 -6.51
CA GLY A 352 -22.76 -14.29 -6.27
C GLY A 352 -22.65 -15.19 -5.04
N ARG A 353 -21.76 -14.89 -4.09
CA ARG A 353 -21.57 -15.67 -2.86
C ARG A 353 -22.22 -14.97 -1.67
N SER A 354 -22.76 -15.74 -0.73
CA SER A 354 -23.34 -15.23 0.52
C SER A 354 -22.28 -14.90 1.58
N SER A 355 -21.04 -15.38 1.42
CA SER A 355 -19.93 -15.11 2.32
C SER A 355 -18.64 -14.81 1.55
N PRO A 356 -17.74 -13.96 2.09
CA PRO A 356 -16.48 -13.66 1.43
C PRO A 356 -15.51 -14.85 1.50
N ALA A 357 -14.84 -15.15 0.38
CA ALA A 357 -13.76 -16.12 0.33
C ALA A 357 -12.41 -15.48 0.74
N PRO A 358 -11.36 -16.29 0.97
CA PRO A 358 -10.03 -15.77 1.33
C PRO A 358 -9.48 -14.71 0.36
N THR A 359 -9.79 -14.84 -0.94
CA THR A 359 -9.39 -13.86 -1.96
C THR A 359 -10.06 -12.50 -1.77
N ASP A 360 -11.33 -12.47 -1.35
CA ASP A 360 -12.06 -11.22 -1.14
C ASP A 360 -11.50 -10.46 0.06
N TRP A 361 -11.13 -11.18 1.12
CA TRP A 361 -10.43 -10.61 2.28
C TRP A 361 -9.04 -10.08 1.91
N ALA A 362 -8.28 -10.82 1.10
CA ALA A 362 -6.98 -10.37 0.63
C ALA A 362 -7.08 -9.08 -0.19
N LEU A 363 -8.05 -9.01 -1.11
CA LEU A 363 -8.34 -7.82 -1.92
C LEU A 363 -8.81 -6.63 -1.05
N ALA A 364 -9.70 -6.87 -0.08
CA ALA A 364 -10.19 -5.83 0.83
C ALA A 364 -9.08 -5.25 1.73
N ARG A 365 -8.09 -6.07 2.10
CA ARG A 365 -6.93 -5.62 2.90
C ARG A 365 -5.87 -4.91 2.06
N ALA A 366 -5.80 -5.18 0.76
CA ALA A 366 -4.72 -4.72 -0.11
C ALA A 366 -4.49 -3.20 -0.11
N PRO A 367 -5.52 -2.33 -0.12
CA PRO A 367 -5.33 -0.87 -0.12
C PRO A 367 -4.53 -0.35 1.08
N TYR A 368 -4.61 -1.06 2.22
CA TYR A 368 -3.95 -0.65 3.47
C TYR A 368 -2.52 -1.20 3.61
N ARG A 369 -2.09 -2.16 2.77
CA ARG A 369 -0.77 -2.81 2.91
C ARG A 369 0.40 -1.93 2.50
N ARG A 370 0.17 -0.94 1.65
CA ARG A 370 1.19 0.02 1.20
C ARG A 370 1.66 0.97 2.30
N PHE A 371 0.94 1.04 3.42
CA PHE A 371 1.27 1.92 4.53
C PHE A 371 2.37 1.32 5.37
N ILE A 372 3.33 2.18 5.72
CA ILE A 372 4.47 1.78 6.53
C ILE A 372 3.96 1.41 7.92
N ALA A 373 4.22 0.18 8.36
CA ALA A 373 4.08 -0.19 9.76
C ALA A 373 5.50 -0.25 10.35
N TYR A 374 5.86 0.72 11.20
CA TYR A 374 7.18 0.74 11.83
C TYR A 374 7.04 0.83 13.35
N GLY A 375 7.70 -0.08 14.06
CA GLY A 375 7.73 -0.12 15.51
C GLY A 375 8.03 -1.52 16.03
N SER A 376 8.51 -1.61 17.26
CA SER A 376 8.72 -2.87 17.97
C SER A 376 7.62 -3.12 19.01
N GLY A 377 7.40 -4.40 19.29
CA GLY A 377 6.47 -4.89 20.32
C GLY A 377 5.02 -5.00 19.86
N LEU A 378 4.27 -5.87 20.54
CA LEU A 378 2.84 -6.03 20.34
C LEU A 378 2.11 -4.87 21.05
N LYS A 379 1.60 -3.91 20.28
CA LYS A 379 0.79 -2.81 20.82
C LYS A 379 -0.49 -3.29 21.49
N ALA A 380 -0.96 -4.49 21.16
CA ALA A 380 -2.02 -5.14 21.91
C ALA A 380 -1.65 -5.38 23.40
N ASP A 381 -0.37 -5.59 23.73
CA ASP A 381 0.07 -5.74 25.13
C ASP A 381 0.18 -4.39 25.85
N VAL A 382 0.38 -3.30 25.10
CA VAL A 382 0.35 -1.93 25.64
C VAL A 382 -1.09 -1.45 25.82
N PHE A 383 -2.01 -1.88 24.96
CA PHE A 383 -3.43 -1.50 24.96
C PHE A 383 -4.37 -2.70 25.06
N PRO A 384 -4.25 -3.57 26.09
CA PRO A 384 -5.01 -4.81 26.18
C PRO A 384 -6.52 -4.58 26.24
N LYS A 385 -6.98 -3.53 26.95
CA LYS A 385 -8.42 -3.23 27.08
C LYS A 385 -9.02 -2.78 25.76
N MET A 386 -8.25 -2.04 24.95
CA MET A 386 -8.70 -1.64 23.62
C MET A 386 -8.66 -2.78 22.61
N HIS A 387 -7.64 -3.65 22.67
CA HIS A 387 -7.60 -4.86 21.84
C HIS A 387 -8.80 -5.77 22.13
N GLU A 388 -9.14 -5.97 23.41
CA GLU A 388 -10.32 -6.74 23.83
C GLU A 388 -11.61 -6.11 23.30
N LEU A 389 -11.78 -4.79 23.47
CA LEU A 389 -12.96 -4.07 22.99
C LEU A 389 -13.10 -4.17 21.46
N MET A 390 -12.03 -3.99 20.71
CA MET A 390 -12.08 -4.13 19.24
C MET A 390 -12.40 -5.57 18.84
N THR A 391 -11.84 -6.56 19.54
CA THR A 391 -12.17 -7.97 19.30
C THR A 391 -13.65 -8.26 19.59
N GLU A 392 -14.22 -7.66 20.63
CA GLU A 392 -15.65 -7.75 20.96
C GLU A 392 -16.52 -7.14 19.85
N ILE A 393 -16.21 -5.93 19.39
CA ILE A 393 -16.96 -5.22 18.34
C ILE A 393 -17.04 -6.04 17.04
N PHE A 394 -15.97 -6.74 16.69
CA PHE A 394 -15.84 -7.46 15.41
C PHE A 394 -16.07 -8.99 15.52
N ARG A 395 -16.44 -9.50 16.71
CA ARG A 395 -16.64 -10.94 16.94
C ARG A 395 -17.85 -11.50 16.20
N ASP A 396 -18.93 -10.74 16.19
CA ASP A 396 -20.20 -11.10 15.55
C ASP A 396 -20.78 -9.84 14.93
N LEU A 397 -20.83 -9.81 13.60
CA LEU A 397 -21.29 -8.68 12.81
C LEU A 397 -22.67 -8.95 12.19
N GLY A 398 -23.36 -10.02 12.65
CA GLY A 398 -24.62 -10.49 12.08
C GLY A 398 -24.41 -11.39 10.85
N ASP A 399 -25.45 -12.14 10.47
CA ASP A 399 -25.47 -13.02 9.28
C ASP A 399 -24.31 -14.03 9.20
N GLY A 400 -23.76 -14.45 10.35
CA GLY A 400 -22.61 -15.35 10.44
C GLY A 400 -21.27 -14.70 10.06
N LEU A 401 -21.24 -13.37 9.87
CA LEU A 401 -20.05 -12.61 9.56
C LEU A 401 -19.27 -12.30 10.84
N SER A 402 -17.97 -12.58 10.82
CA SER A 402 -17.05 -12.24 11.91
C SER A 402 -15.70 -11.80 11.35
N TYR A 403 -14.96 -11.03 12.13
CA TYR A 403 -13.59 -10.65 11.79
C TYR A 403 -12.68 -10.80 13.01
N THR A 404 -11.76 -11.77 12.93
CA THR A 404 -10.80 -12.04 14.01
C THR A 404 -9.68 -10.99 14.02
N ILE A 405 -9.57 -10.27 15.14
CA ILE A 405 -8.48 -9.31 15.39
C ILE A 405 -7.47 -9.95 16.35
N THR A 406 -6.42 -10.56 15.81
CA THR A 406 -5.32 -11.07 16.62
C THR A 406 -4.48 -9.92 17.21
N LYS A 407 -3.59 -10.22 18.16
CA LYS A 407 -2.66 -9.22 18.72
C LYS A 407 -1.75 -8.63 17.63
N GLU A 408 -1.34 -9.46 16.68
CA GLU A 408 -0.49 -9.09 15.55
C GLU A 408 -1.24 -8.18 14.58
N GLU A 409 -2.49 -8.53 14.22
CA GLU A 409 -3.33 -7.67 13.37
C GLU A 409 -3.59 -6.31 14.05
N PHE A 410 -3.97 -6.30 15.33
CA PHE A 410 -4.15 -5.07 16.09
C PHE A 410 -2.88 -4.20 16.08
N SER A 411 -1.73 -4.81 16.39
CA SER A 411 -0.46 -4.10 16.47
C SER A 411 -0.01 -3.58 15.11
N GLY A 412 -0.17 -4.40 14.06
CA GLY A 412 0.14 -4.04 12.68
C GLY A 412 -0.69 -2.83 12.23
N ARG A 413 -2.02 -2.88 12.39
CA ARG A 413 -2.91 -1.77 12.01
C ARG A 413 -2.69 -0.53 12.85
N TYR A 414 -2.43 -0.68 14.15
CA TYR A 414 -2.09 0.44 15.02
C TYR A 414 -0.83 1.16 14.50
N LEU A 415 0.25 0.42 14.24
CA LEU A 415 1.51 0.99 13.75
C LEU A 415 1.35 1.60 12.36
N GLN A 416 0.59 0.96 11.47
CA GLN A 416 0.21 1.54 10.18
C GLN A 416 -0.49 2.89 10.37
N LEU A 417 -1.49 2.97 11.23
CA LEU A 417 -2.18 4.24 11.50
C LEU A 417 -1.23 5.27 12.12
N ALA A 418 -0.45 4.88 13.13
CA ALA A 418 0.46 5.78 13.84
C ALA A 418 1.54 6.39 12.92
N CYS A 419 2.08 5.62 11.98
CA CYS A 419 3.15 6.07 11.09
C CYS A 419 2.65 6.92 9.91
N ASN A 420 1.38 6.77 9.50
CA ASN A 420 0.88 7.37 8.26
C ASN A 420 -0.26 8.37 8.49
N THR A 421 -0.63 8.62 9.75
CA THR A 421 -1.57 9.67 10.12
C THR A 421 -1.00 11.03 9.76
N GLN A 422 -1.69 11.74 8.88
CA GLN A 422 -1.43 13.14 8.58
C GLN A 422 -2.62 14.00 8.97
N SER A 423 -2.36 15.27 9.26
CA SER A 423 -3.33 16.22 9.78
C SER A 423 -3.68 17.26 8.72
N PHE A 424 -4.94 17.39 8.37
CA PHE A 424 -5.43 18.42 7.45
C PHE A 424 -6.51 19.29 8.11
N SER A 425 -6.87 20.39 7.46
CA SER A 425 -8.02 21.23 7.82
C SER A 425 -8.89 21.42 6.59
N ASP A 426 -10.20 21.54 6.80
CA ASP A 426 -11.11 21.96 5.75
C ASP A 426 -10.73 23.37 5.27
N ALA A 427 -10.52 23.54 3.97
CA ALA A 427 -10.10 24.81 3.37
C ALA A 427 -11.15 25.91 3.58
N ASP A 428 -12.42 25.52 3.70
CA ASP A 428 -13.54 26.41 3.96
C ASP A 428 -13.85 26.53 5.47
N ASN A 429 -12.98 26.04 6.36
CA ASN A 429 -13.20 26.15 7.79
C ASN A 429 -13.14 27.63 8.21
N PRO A 430 -14.25 28.23 8.68
CA PRO A 430 -14.31 29.67 8.98
C PRO A 430 -13.42 30.07 10.16
N MET A 431 -13.01 29.11 10.98
CA MET A 431 -12.23 29.36 12.19
C MET A 431 -10.73 29.15 12.00
N GLY A 432 -10.27 28.64 10.85
CA GLY A 432 -8.86 28.35 10.59
C GLY A 432 -8.17 27.38 11.57
N TYR A 433 -8.89 26.90 12.59
CA TYR A 433 -8.37 25.87 13.50
C TYR A 433 -8.11 24.60 12.70
N PRO A 434 -7.04 23.87 13.02
CA PRO A 434 -6.93 22.51 12.55
C PRO A 434 -8.08 21.73 13.18
N SER A 435 -9.18 21.56 12.45
CA SER A 435 -10.03 20.40 12.59
C SER A 435 -9.16 19.24 12.13
N THR A 436 -8.24 18.82 13.01
CA THR A 436 -7.10 18.00 12.66
C THR A 436 -7.61 16.67 12.12
N LEU A 437 -7.54 16.58 10.81
CA LEU A 437 -8.15 15.56 9.99
C LEU A 437 -7.12 14.47 9.83
N ILE A 438 -7.31 13.31 10.46
CA ILE A 438 -6.41 12.18 10.24
C ILE A 438 -6.74 11.58 8.88
N VAL A 439 -5.91 11.89 7.89
CA VAL A 439 -5.98 11.30 6.55
C VAL A 439 -5.08 10.08 6.51
N PHE A 440 -5.68 8.99 6.05
CA PHE A 440 -4.95 7.83 5.56
C PHE A 440 -4.96 7.89 4.03
N PHE A 441 -3.79 7.96 3.38
CA PHE A 441 -3.69 8.27 1.94
C PHE A 441 -4.57 7.38 1.06
N GLY A 442 -5.12 7.98 0.02
CA GLY A 442 -6.26 7.48 -0.73
C GLY A 442 -6.01 6.31 -1.65
N SER A 443 -7.02 5.45 -1.81
CA SER A 443 -7.24 4.59 -2.99
C SER A 443 -8.03 5.40 -4.01
N CYS A 444 -7.59 5.44 -5.27
CA CYS A 444 -8.35 6.10 -6.33
C CYS A 444 -9.57 5.26 -6.75
N SER A 445 -10.69 5.95 -6.97
CA SER A 445 -11.92 5.42 -7.57
C SER A 445 -12.02 5.84 -9.02
#